data_AF-A0ABD6B8V7-F1
#
_entry.id   AF-A0ABD6B8V7-F1
#
_cell.length_a   1.000
_cell.length_b   1.000
_cell.length_c   1.000
_cell.angle_alpha   90.00
_cell.angle_beta   90.00
_cell.angle_gamma   90.00
#
_symmetry.space_group_name_H-M   'P 1'
#
loop_
_entity.id
_entity.type
_entity.pdbx_description
1 polymer ?
#
loop_
_entity_poly.entity_id
_entity_poly.type
_entity_poly.pdbx_seq_one_letter_code
_entity_poly.pdbx_strand_id
1 'polypeptide(L)'
;MSIIGVGYLVVTGATAQLGFAFDMPWYWVPIWFLLTLTVSNGLTEEFVFRGYVQNKCTGLASSRSHRLSVAIGILGGAVLFGVAHIPVGLLLEGASPTAIPWIILANLIPGITYGIIYYLTQNVWYAGFVHGFGNAPVVPFDPSAVPSFIPVAAVSGLLIALGYRFMGGDTHPVTIDTQNQPSKSAE
;
A
#
# COMPACT_ATOMS: atom_id res chain seq x y z
N MET A 1 -8.18 -13.47 14.50
CA MET A 1 -8.78 -12.57 13.47
C MET A 1 -8.67 -11.12 13.94
N SER A 2 -8.19 -10.19 13.10
CA SER A 2 -8.15 -8.76 13.41
C SER A 2 -9.57 -8.16 13.38
N ILE A 3 -9.84 -7.13 14.19
CA ILE A 3 -11.16 -6.46 14.25
C ILE A 3 -11.62 -5.98 12.87
N ILE A 4 -10.68 -5.56 12.01
CA ILE A 4 -10.95 -5.13 10.63
C ILE A 4 -11.35 -6.33 9.75
N GLY A 5 -10.67 -7.48 9.88
CA GLY A 5 -11.02 -8.70 9.15
C GLY A 5 -12.37 -9.30 9.57
N VAL A 6 -12.69 -9.28 10.87
CA VAL A 6 -14.01 -9.71 11.37
C VAL A 6 -15.10 -8.74 10.90
N GLY A 7 -14.86 -7.43 10.98
CA GLY A 7 -15.78 -6.42 10.47
C GLY A 7 -16.05 -6.57 8.98
N TYR A 8 -15.01 -6.81 8.18
CA TYR A 8 -15.15 -7.07 6.75
C TYR A 8 -15.98 -8.32 6.47
N LEU A 9 -15.66 -9.46 7.10
CA LEU A 9 -16.40 -10.72 6.93
C LEU A 9 -17.87 -10.59 7.33
N VAL A 10 -18.15 -9.93 8.46
CA VAL A 10 -19.52 -9.74 8.98
C VAL A 10 -20.33 -8.81 8.08
N VAL A 11 -19.72 -7.74 7.57
CA VAL A 11 -20.42 -6.71 6.79
C VAL A 11 -20.59 -7.11 5.33
N THR A 12 -19.65 -7.85 4.76
CA THR A 12 -19.71 -8.27 3.35
C THR A 12 -20.37 -9.63 3.14
N GLY A 13 -20.48 -10.44 4.20
CA GLY A 13 -20.95 -11.82 4.10
C GLY A 13 -20.01 -12.72 3.29
N ALA A 14 -18.75 -12.31 3.10
CA ALA A 14 -17.74 -13.10 2.41
C ALA A 14 -17.60 -14.47 3.11
N THR A 15 -17.76 -15.54 2.32
CA THR A 15 -17.78 -16.93 2.82
C THR A 15 -16.51 -17.69 2.48
N ALA A 16 -15.66 -17.14 1.61
CA ALA A 16 -14.43 -17.80 1.21
C ALA A 16 -13.37 -17.70 2.33
N GLN A 17 -12.94 -18.86 2.83
CA GLN A 17 -11.57 -18.98 3.26
C GLN A 17 -10.71 -18.86 2.00
N LEU A 18 -10.00 -17.74 1.80
CA LEU A 18 -8.82 -17.71 0.92
C LEU A 18 -7.69 -18.51 1.60
N GLY A 19 -7.99 -19.75 1.94
CA GLY A 19 -7.10 -20.69 2.59
C GLY A 19 -6.58 -21.66 1.55
N PHE A 20 -5.64 -21.20 0.72
CA PHE A 20 -4.73 -22.17 0.13
C PHE A 20 -3.85 -22.71 1.26
N ALA A 21 -4.26 -23.83 1.84
CA ALA A 21 -3.40 -24.60 2.72
C ALA A 21 -2.37 -25.32 1.84
N PHE A 22 -1.19 -24.70 1.69
CA PHE A 22 -0.05 -25.38 1.08
C PHE A 22 0.62 -26.23 2.15
N ASP A 23 0.73 -27.54 1.93
CA ASP A 23 1.70 -28.37 2.65
C ASP A 23 3.10 -27.94 2.20
N MET A 24 3.64 -26.94 2.89
CA MET A 24 4.94 -26.35 2.60
C MET A 24 5.85 -26.51 3.83
N PRO A 25 7.10 -26.98 3.66
CA PRO A 25 8.05 -27.02 4.75
C PRO A 25 8.24 -25.62 5.37
N TRP A 26 8.33 -25.55 6.70
CA TRP A 26 8.36 -24.28 7.46
C TRP A 26 9.44 -23.29 7.00
N TYR A 27 10.56 -23.77 6.44
CA TYR A 27 11.66 -22.93 5.95
C TYR A 27 11.36 -22.26 4.60
N TRP A 28 10.36 -22.72 3.85
CA TRP A 28 9.89 -22.05 2.62
C TRP A 28 8.89 -20.93 2.89
N VAL A 29 8.28 -20.91 4.07
CA VAL A 29 7.30 -19.88 4.47
C VAL A 29 7.82 -18.45 4.29
N PRO A 30 9.04 -18.08 4.73
CA PRO A 30 9.53 -16.72 4.56
C PRO A 30 9.73 -16.35 3.08
N ILE A 31 10.18 -17.31 2.27
CA ILE A 31 10.41 -17.11 0.84
C ILE A 31 9.07 -16.91 0.12
N TRP A 32 8.09 -17.77 0.40
CA TRP A 32 6.74 -17.65 -0.14
C TRP A 32 6.08 -16.34 0.29
N PHE A 33 6.23 -15.96 1.55
CA PHE A 33 5.72 -14.69 2.08
C PHE A 33 6.30 -13.47 1.33
N LEU A 34 7.63 -13.43 1.18
CA LEU A 34 8.32 -12.35 0.49
C LEU A 34 7.92 -12.28 -0.98
N LEU A 35 7.91 -13.41 -1.68
CA LEU A 35 7.58 -13.43 -3.11
C LEU A 35 6.12 -13.09 -3.37
N THR A 36 5.20 -13.69 -2.62
CA THR A 36 3.76 -13.63 -2.96
C THR A 36 3.09 -12.40 -2.37
N LEU A 37 3.23 -12.16 -1.07
CA LEU A 37 2.54 -11.05 -0.41
C LEU A 37 3.28 -9.73 -0.57
N THR A 38 4.60 -9.77 -0.64
CA THR A 38 5.40 -8.54 -0.66
C THR A 38 5.78 -8.12 -2.07
N VAL A 39 6.39 -9.00 -2.87
CA VAL A 39 6.83 -8.66 -4.23
C VAL A 39 5.69 -8.70 -5.23
N SER A 40 4.89 -9.76 -5.25
CA SER A 40 3.79 -9.88 -6.22
C SER A 40 2.59 -9.02 -5.86
N ASN A 41 2.16 -9.00 -4.58
CA ASN A 41 0.97 -8.24 -4.18
C ASN A 41 1.30 -6.79 -3.82
N GLY A 42 1.95 -6.58 -2.67
CA GLY A 42 2.19 -5.24 -2.10
C GLY A 42 2.95 -4.31 -3.05
N LEU A 43 4.08 -4.74 -3.61
CA LEU A 43 4.87 -3.91 -4.52
C LEU A 43 4.10 -3.60 -5.81
N THR A 44 3.53 -4.59 -6.48
CA THR A 44 2.79 -4.38 -7.74
C THR A 44 1.65 -3.39 -7.55
N GLU A 45 0.85 -3.56 -6.50
CA GLU A 45 -0.26 -2.65 -6.20
C GLU A 45 0.26 -1.23 -5.92
N GLU A 46 1.28 -1.07 -5.07
CA GLU A 46 1.79 0.26 -4.73
C GLU A 46 2.50 0.94 -5.91
N PHE A 47 3.13 0.20 -6.83
CA PHE A 47 3.64 0.76 -8.08
C PHE A 47 2.54 1.37 -8.94
N VAL A 48 1.41 0.67 -9.08
CA VAL A 48 0.26 1.17 -9.83
C VAL A 48 -0.40 2.34 -9.09
N PHE A 49 -0.78 2.15 -7.84
CA PHE A 49 -1.60 3.11 -7.13
C PHE A 49 -0.83 4.32 -6.61
N ARG A 50 0.42 4.16 -6.17
CA ARG A 50 1.25 5.28 -5.69
C ARG A 50 2.16 5.84 -6.77
N GLY A 51 2.86 4.96 -7.47
CA GLY A 51 3.77 5.34 -8.53
C GLY A 51 3.05 6.05 -9.67
N TYR A 52 1.84 5.60 -10.04
CA TYR A 52 1.09 6.17 -11.16
C TYR A 52 -0.19 6.90 -10.74
N VAL A 53 -1.18 6.21 -10.17
CA VAL A 53 -2.54 6.76 -9.99
C VAL A 53 -2.56 7.99 -9.07
N GLN A 54 -1.96 7.90 -7.89
CA GLN A 54 -1.89 8.99 -6.93
C GLN A 54 -1.17 10.21 -7.52
N ASN A 55 -0.01 10.01 -8.16
CA ASN A 55 0.73 11.08 -8.83
C ASN A 55 -0.08 11.71 -9.97
N LYS A 56 -0.80 10.90 -10.76
CA LYS A 56 -1.66 11.39 -11.84
C LYS A 56 -2.80 12.23 -11.29
N CYS A 57 -3.49 11.76 -10.25
CA CYS A 57 -4.55 12.51 -9.57
C CYS A 57 -4.04 13.82 -8.98
N THR A 58 -2.86 13.83 -8.35
CA THR A 58 -2.19 15.06 -7.89
C THR A 58 -1.87 16.01 -9.04
N GLY A 59 -1.32 15.50 -10.14
CA GLY A 59 -0.98 16.30 -11.33
C GLY A 59 -2.20 16.92 -12.01
N LEU A 60 -3.32 16.20 -12.09
CA LEU A 60 -4.59 16.72 -12.62
C LEU A 60 -5.16 17.84 -11.75
N ALA A 61 -4.85 17.83 -10.45
CA ALA A 61 -5.27 18.87 -9.51
C ALA A 61 -4.23 20.00 -9.34
N SER A 62 -3.14 20.02 -10.09
CA SER A 62 -1.99 20.94 -9.91
C SER A 62 -2.32 22.43 -9.97
N SER A 63 -3.44 22.82 -10.59
CA SER A 63 -3.94 24.21 -10.58
C SER A 63 -4.51 24.65 -9.23
N ARG A 64 -4.68 23.72 -8.28
CA ARG A 64 -5.12 23.96 -6.91
C ARG A 64 -3.92 24.23 -5.99
N SER A 65 -4.19 24.57 -4.73
CA SER A 65 -3.13 24.63 -3.72
C SER A 65 -2.41 23.28 -3.61
N HIS A 66 -1.12 23.31 -3.28
CA HIS A 66 -0.32 22.10 -3.12
C HIS A 66 -0.98 21.09 -2.17
N ARG A 67 -1.45 21.57 -1.00
CA ARG A 67 -2.13 20.73 0.00
C ARG A 67 -3.38 20.05 -0.56
N LEU A 68 -4.20 20.80 -1.31
CA LEU A 68 -5.40 20.25 -1.90
C LEU A 68 -5.08 19.25 -3.02
N SER A 69 -4.06 19.52 -3.84
CA SER A 69 -3.61 18.61 -4.90
C SER A 69 -3.11 17.27 -4.34
N VAL A 70 -2.37 17.31 -3.23
CA VAL A 70 -1.92 16.11 -2.51
C VAL A 70 -3.11 15.35 -1.93
N ALA A 71 -4.04 16.04 -1.27
CA ALA A 71 -5.23 15.41 -0.70
C ALA A 71 -6.08 14.72 -1.78
N ILE A 72 -6.28 15.37 -2.94
CA ILE A 72 -6.97 14.79 -4.10
C ILE A 72 -6.20 13.56 -4.62
N GLY A 73 -4.88 13.62 -4.68
CA GLY A 73 -4.05 12.47 -5.06
C GLY A 73 -4.26 11.26 -4.16
N ILE A 74 -4.15 11.47 -2.84
CA ILE A 74 -4.30 10.40 -1.84
C ILE A 74 -5.72 9.82 -1.88
N LEU A 75 -6.74 10.68 -1.83
CA LEU A 75 -8.14 10.23 -1.81
C LEU A 75 -8.54 9.59 -3.14
N GLY A 76 -8.15 10.18 -4.27
CA GLY A 76 -8.41 9.61 -5.60
C GLY A 76 -7.75 8.25 -5.79
N GLY A 77 -6.48 8.12 -5.37
CA GLY A 77 -5.77 6.85 -5.37
C GLY A 77 -6.43 5.81 -4.47
N ALA A 78 -6.85 6.19 -3.26
CA ALA A 78 -7.50 5.29 -2.30
C ALA A 78 -8.88 4.81 -2.76
N VAL A 79 -9.69 5.68 -3.39
CA VAL A 79 -10.98 5.28 -3.95
C VAL A 79 -10.79 4.31 -5.10
N LEU A 80 -9.88 4.60 -6.04
CA LEU A 80 -9.59 3.72 -7.17
C LEU A 80 -8.99 2.38 -6.72
N PHE A 81 -8.19 2.39 -5.65
CA PHE A 81 -7.71 1.18 -4.98
C PHE A 81 -8.88 0.33 -4.48
N GLY A 82 -9.83 0.92 -3.74
CA GLY A 82 -11.01 0.19 -3.28
C GLY A 82 -11.91 -0.33 -4.40
N VAL A 83 -12.06 0.42 -5.49
CA VAL A 83 -12.79 -0.04 -6.68
C VAL A 83 -12.10 -1.25 -7.33
N ALA A 84 -10.77 -1.25 -7.41
CA ALA A 84 -10.01 -2.37 -7.97
C ALA A 84 -10.14 -3.67 -7.17
N HIS A 85 -10.62 -3.61 -5.93
CA HIS A 85 -10.89 -4.77 -5.07
C HIS A 85 -12.28 -5.38 -5.25
N ILE A 86 -13.19 -4.73 -6.00
CA ILE A 86 -14.54 -5.26 -6.25
C ILE A 86 -14.49 -6.65 -6.91
N PRO A 87 -13.69 -6.91 -7.96
CA PRO A 87 -13.63 -8.24 -8.58
C PRO A 87 -13.16 -9.32 -7.60
N VAL A 88 -12.19 -9.01 -6.73
CA VAL A 88 -11.72 -9.94 -5.70
C VAL A 88 -12.86 -10.28 -4.74
N GLY A 89 -13.53 -9.27 -4.18
CA GLY A 89 -14.64 -9.48 -3.24
C GLY A 89 -15.80 -10.27 -3.86
N LEU A 90 -16.20 -9.96 -5.09
CA LEU A 90 -17.34 -10.62 -5.73
C LEU A 90 -17.01 -12.02 -6.27
N LEU A 91 -15.88 -12.16 -6.97
CA LEU A 91 -15.57 -13.38 -7.73
C LEU A 91 -14.76 -14.39 -6.92
N LEU A 92 -13.86 -13.92 -6.05
CA LEU A 92 -12.97 -14.79 -5.27
C LEU A 92 -13.49 -15.02 -3.86
N GLU A 93 -14.06 -13.98 -3.23
CA GLU A 93 -14.53 -14.06 -1.84
C GLU A 93 -16.03 -14.40 -1.71
N GLY A 94 -16.75 -14.38 -2.84
CA GLY A 94 -18.18 -14.72 -2.91
C GLY A 94 -19.09 -13.70 -2.24
N ALA A 95 -18.65 -12.44 -2.09
CA ALA A 95 -19.46 -11.39 -1.51
C ALA A 95 -20.65 -11.06 -2.42
N SER A 96 -21.79 -10.69 -1.80
CA SER A 96 -22.97 -10.22 -2.53
C SER A 96 -22.67 -8.91 -3.28
N PRO A 97 -23.26 -8.64 -4.46
CA PRO A 97 -23.18 -7.32 -5.11
C PRO A 97 -23.61 -6.16 -4.21
N THR A 98 -24.50 -6.41 -3.24
CA THR A 98 -24.89 -5.40 -2.24
C THR A 98 -23.76 -5.00 -1.29
N ALA A 99 -22.68 -5.78 -1.23
CA ALA A 99 -21.50 -5.50 -0.42
C ALA A 99 -20.48 -4.57 -1.10
N ILE A 100 -20.67 -4.18 -2.36
CA ILE A 100 -19.74 -3.31 -3.11
C ILE A 100 -19.34 -2.04 -2.33
N PRO A 101 -20.27 -1.27 -1.73
CA PRO A 101 -19.88 -0.08 -0.96
C PRO A 101 -18.95 -0.40 0.21
N TRP A 102 -19.16 -1.56 0.85
CA TRP A 102 -18.36 -2.01 1.97
C TRP A 102 -16.98 -2.52 1.55
N ILE A 103 -16.87 -3.17 0.39
CA ILE A 103 -15.59 -3.55 -0.21
C ILE A 103 -14.75 -2.30 -0.49
N ILE A 104 -15.36 -1.28 -1.10
CA ILE A 104 -14.67 -0.01 -1.37
C ILE A 104 -14.25 0.64 -0.06
N LEU A 105 -15.15 0.74 0.93
CA LEU A 105 -14.87 1.39 2.21
C LEU A 105 -13.77 0.67 3.02
N ALA A 106 -13.79 -0.67 3.04
CA ALA A 106 -12.79 -1.47 3.72
C ALA A 106 -11.38 -1.27 3.13
N ASN A 107 -11.30 -1.09 1.82
CA ASN A 107 -10.04 -0.84 1.10
C ASN A 107 -9.67 0.65 1.04
N LEU A 108 -10.60 1.55 1.33
CA LEU A 108 -10.35 2.99 1.36
C LEU A 108 -9.38 3.35 2.49
N ILE A 109 -9.55 2.76 3.68
CA ILE A 109 -8.69 3.01 4.85
C ILE A 109 -7.22 2.64 4.55
N PRO A 110 -6.86 1.40 4.16
CA PRO A 110 -5.49 1.07 3.81
C PRO A 110 -5.01 1.87 2.59
N GLY A 111 -5.90 2.13 1.62
CA GLY A 111 -5.61 2.98 0.47
C GLY A 111 -5.16 4.40 0.86
N ILE A 112 -5.77 5.00 1.89
CA ILE A 112 -5.35 6.30 2.45
C ILE A 112 -4.03 6.14 3.21
N THR A 113 -3.91 5.11 4.06
CA THR A 113 -2.71 4.87 4.87
C THR A 113 -1.46 4.75 4.01
N TYR A 114 -1.46 3.89 3.00
CA TYR A 114 -0.30 3.74 2.11
C TYR A 114 -0.09 4.98 1.24
N GLY A 115 -1.17 5.69 0.88
CA GLY A 115 -1.07 6.97 0.18
C GLY A 115 -0.38 8.06 0.98
N ILE A 116 -0.63 8.11 2.30
CA ILE A 116 0.08 8.98 3.24
C ILE A 116 1.53 8.54 3.38
N ILE A 117 1.79 7.25 3.60
CA ILE A 117 3.16 6.72 3.73
C ILE A 117 3.99 7.10 2.50
N TYR A 118 3.46 6.86 1.30
CA TYR A 118 4.13 7.25 0.06
C TYR A 118 4.33 8.77 -0.03
N TYR A 119 3.33 9.58 0.33
CA TYR A 119 3.52 11.03 0.36
C TYR A 119 4.64 11.47 1.30
N LEU A 120 4.76 10.84 2.48
CA LEU A 120 5.77 11.17 3.48
C LEU A 120 7.18 10.73 3.07
N THR A 121 7.32 9.58 2.39
CA THR A 121 8.63 8.99 2.08
C THR A 121 9.09 9.21 0.64
N GLN A 122 8.16 9.50 -0.27
CA GLN A 122 8.39 9.50 -1.73
C GLN A 122 9.04 8.21 -2.24
N ASN A 123 8.83 7.10 -1.53
CA ASN A 123 9.47 5.82 -1.80
C ASN A 123 8.42 4.72 -1.98
N VAL A 124 8.19 4.34 -3.24
CA VAL A 124 7.23 3.30 -3.62
C VAL A 124 7.65 1.91 -3.13
N TRP A 125 8.95 1.64 -3.03
CA TRP A 125 9.45 0.38 -2.49
C TRP A 125 9.05 0.24 -1.03
N TYR A 126 9.30 1.30 -0.24
CA TYR A 126 8.93 1.31 1.18
C TYR A 126 7.42 1.14 1.37
N ALA A 127 6.60 1.85 0.59
CA ALA A 127 5.15 1.68 0.62
C ALA A 127 4.74 0.23 0.28
N GLY A 128 5.32 -0.36 -0.77
CA GLY A 128 5.05 -1.73 -1.19
C GLY A 128 5.48 -2.78 -0.17
N PHE A 129 6.61 -2.59 0.50
CA PHE A 129 7.04 -3.45 1.60
C PHE A 129 6.08 -3.35 2.79
N VAL A 130 5.75 -2.13 3.24
CA VAL A 130 4.82 -1.93 4.35
C VAL A 130 3.44 -2.54 4.03
N HIS A 131 2.97 -2.39 2.80
CA HIS A 131 1.74 -3.03 2.34
C HIS A 131 1.86 -4.55 2.37
N GLY A 132 2.89 -5.13 1.76
CA GLY A 132 3.11 -6.57 1.76
C GLY A 132 3.17 -7.19 3.16
N PHE A 133 3.85 -6.52 4.09
CA PHE A 133 3.87 -6.89 5.50
C PHE A 133 2.51 -6.73 6.19
N GLY A 134 1.75 -5.69 5.84
CA GLY A 134 0.37 -5.50 6.30
C GLY A 134 -0.57 -6.64 5.89
N ASN A 135 -0.31 -7.31 4.76
CA ASN A 135 -1.13 -8.42 4.25
C ASN A 135 -0.74 -9.78 4.84
N ALA A 136 0.33 -9.87 5.64
CA ALA A 136 0.74 -11.10 6.35
C ALA A 136 -0.38 -11.85 7.09
N PRO A 137 -1.31 -11.16 7.77
CA PRO A 137 -2.34 -11.84 8.56
C PRO A 137 -3.56 -12.29 7.75
N VAL A 138 -3.63 -11.95 6.45
CA VAL A 138 -4.68 -12.41 5.51
C VAL A 138 -4.39 -13.83 5.03
N VAL A 139 -3.13 -14.28 5.12
CA VAL A 139 -2.73 -15.66 4.87
C VAL A 139 -2.89 -16.48 6.15
N PRO A 140 -3.41 -17.72 6.09
CA PRO A 140 -3.66 -18.53 7.28
C PRO A 140 -2.34 -19.01 7.91
N PHE A 141 -1.75 -18.17 8.76
CA PHE A 141 -0.93 -18.62 9.88
C PHE A 141 -1.81 -18.59 11.14
N ASP A 142 -1.50 -19.48 12.09
CA ASP A 142 -2.22 -19.72 13.36
C ASP A 142 -3.11 -18.52 13.80
N PRO A 143 -4.44 -18.67 13.80
CA PRO A 143 -5.40 -17.61 14.09
C PRO A 143 -5.20 -16.89 15.44
N SER A 144 -4.43 -17.47 16.36
CA SER A 144 -4.07 -16.91 17.66
C SER A 144 -2.99 -15.81 17.60
N ALA A 145 -2.16 -15.77 16.55
CA ALA A 145 -1.09 -14.78 16.37
C ALA A 145 -1.47 -13.56 15.49
N VAL A 146 -2.58 -13.68 14.77
CA VAL A 146 -3.10 -12.75 13.73
C VAL A 146 -3.74 -11.43 14.23
N PRO A 147 -4.38 -11.33 15.42
CA PRO A 147 -5.22 -10.15 15.73
C PRO A 147 -4.49 -8.80 15.88
N SER A 148 -3.16 -8.76 15.98
CA SER A 148 -2.39 -7.55 16.28
C SER A 148 -1.54 -6.99 15.13
N PHE A 149 -1.36 -7.70 14.00
CA PHE A 149 -0.32 -7.34 13.03
C PHE A 149 -0.69 -6.25 12.02
N ILE A 150 -1.94 -6.14 11.54
CA ILE A 150 -2.33 -5.10 10.56
C ILE A 150 -2.20 -3.69 11.16
N PRO A 151 -2.76 -3.40 12.35
CA PRO A 151 -2.56 -2.10 12.98
C PRO A 151 -1.09 -1.86 13.28
N VAL A 152 -0.33 -2.89 13.70
CA VAL A 152 1.10 -2.75 14.01
C VAL A 152 1.90 -2.44 12.74
N ALA A 153 1.76 -3.16 11.63
CA ALA A 153 2.53 -2.89 10.41
C ALA A 153 2.20 -1.50 9.82
N ALA A 154 0.91 -1.14 9.78
CA ALA A 154 0.47 0.16 9.31
C ALA A 154 0.94 1.31 10.24
N VAL A 155 0.79 1.16 11.56
CA VAL A 155 1.23 2.17 12.54
C VAL A 155 2.75 2.25 12.59
N SER A 156 3.47 1.12 12.62
CA SER A 156 4.94 1.08 12.57
C SER A 156 5.44 1.71 11.27
N GLY A 157 4.85 1.36 10.14
CA GLY A 157 5.17 1.91 8.84
C GLY A 157 4.97 3.42 8.78
N LEU A 158 3.86 3.92 9.36
CA LEU A 158 3.56 5.34 9.48
C LEU A 158 4.52 6.06 10.44
N LEU A 159 4.83 5.48 11.59
CA LEU A 159 5.77 6.04 12.56
C LEU A 159 7.18 6.13 11.98
N ILE A 160 7.63 5.10 11.28
CA ILE A 160 8.92 5.11 10.57
C ILE A 160 8.88 6.14 9.42
N ALA A 161 7.77 6.27 8.68
CA ALA A 161 7.64 7.29 7.64
C ALA A 161 7.70 8.71 8.21
N LEU A 162 7.06 8.94 9.36
CA LEU A 162 7.13 10.22 10.09
C LEU A 162 8.55 10.48 10.61
N GLY A 163 9.21 9.46 11.18
CA GLY A 163 10.60 9.53 11.61
C GLY A 163 11.55 9.84 10.45
N TYR A 164 11.40 9.15 9.32
CA TYR A 164 12.16 9.41 8.09
C TYR A 164 11.99 10.85 7.61
N ARG A 165 10.76 11.37 7.59
CA ARG A 165 10.50 12.76 7.20
C ARG A 165 11.07 13.77 8.19
N PHE A 166 11.01 13.46 9.48
CA PHE A 166 11.60 14.31 10.52
C PHE A 166 13.12 14.36 10.39
N MET A 167 13.77 13.20 10.18
CA MET A 167 15.23 13.10 10.01
C MET A 167 15.70 13.64 8.64
N GLY A 168 14.87 13.56 7.61
CA GLY A 168 15.13 14.14 6.29
C GLY A 168 15.06 15.67 6.24
N GLY A 169 14.56 16.32 7.29
CA GLY A 169 14.68 17.77 7.46
C GLY A 169 16.13 18.25 7.57
N ASP A 170 17.03 17.38 8.02
CA ASP A 170 18.45 17.66 8.20
C ASP A 170 19.33 17.22 7.00
N THR A 171 18.75 16.55 6.01
CA THR A 171 19.49 16.12 4.82
C THR A 171 19.51 17.24 3.77
N HIS A 172 20.66 17.87 3.58
CA HIS A 172 20.88 18.76 2.45
C HIS A 172 20.79 17.95 1.14
N PRO A 173 20.16 18.49 0.07
CA PRO A 173 20.21 17.87 -1.24
C PRO A 173 21.67 17.64 -1.63
N VAL A 174 22.03 16.41 -2.00
CA VAL A 174 23.31 16.17 -2.66
C VAL A 174 23.19 16.77 -4.05
N THR A 175 23.63 18.02 -4.19
CA THR A 175 23.88 18.62 -5.50
C THR A 175 25.04 17.87 -6.13
N ILE A 176 24.71 16.98 -7.08
CA ILE A 176 25.71 16.52 -8.03
C ILE A 176 25.98 17.73 -8.92
N ASP A 177 27.04 18.44 -8.60
CA ASP A 177 27.56 19.51 -9.44
C ASP A 177 27.98 18.85 -10.74
N THR A 178 27.11 18.90 -11.75
CA THR A 178 27.48 18.56 -13.12
C THR A 178 28.55 19.54 -13.52
N GLN A 179 29.82 19.16 -13.31
CA GLN A 179 30.96 19.90 -13.82
C GLN A 179 30.71 20.13 -15.30
N ASN A 180 30.39 21.37 -15.66
CA ASN A 180 30.38 21.83 -17.03
C ASN A 180 31.75 21.47 -17.60
N GLN A 181 31.80 20.47 -18.48
CA GLN A 181 33.00 20.24 -19.26
C GLN A 181 33.29 21.54 -20.03
N PRO A 182 34.48 22.13 -19.91
CA PRO A 182 34.83 23.27 -20.73
C PRO A 182 34.71 22.86 -22.19
N SER A 183 33.91 23.61 -22.95
CA SER A 183 33.79 23.42 -24.39
C SER A 183 35.21 23.45 -24.97
N LYS A 184 35.63 22.35 -25.59
CA LYS A 184 36.84 22.34 -26.39
C LYS A 184 36.73 23.47 -27.42
N SER A 185 37.54 24.50 -27.26
CA SER A 185 37.78 25.49 -28.30
C SER A 185 38.31 24.73 -29.51
N ALA A 186 37.53 24.74 -30.59
CA ALA A 186 38.02 24.30 -31.88
C ALA A 186 39.07 25.31 -32.35
N GLU A 187 40.32 24.89 -32.38
CA GLU A 187 41.35 25.44 -33.26
C GLU A 187 41.27 24.75 -34.63
#